data_AF-A0A7C9BA17-F1
#
_entry.id   AF-A0A7C9BA17-F1
#
_cell.length_a   1.000
_cell.length_b   1.000
_cell.length_c   1.000
_cell.angle_alpha   90.00
_cell.angle_beta   90.00
_cell.angle_gamma   90.00
#
_symmetry.space_group_name_H-M   'P 1'
#
loop_
_entity.id
_entity.type
_entity.pdbx_description
1 polymer ?
#
loop_
_entity_poly.entity_id
_entity_poly.type
_entity_poly.pdbx_seq_one_letter_code
_entity_poly.pdbx_strand_id
1 'polypeptide(L)'
;MENKNQESEQQINVELPEELAEGVYSNLAMIAHSNSEFILDFIRLMPGVPKAKVKARIIITPEHAKRLLEALKDNIRKFEDMHGPIQNSNDDGSHFNFPMSFGGPGGEA
;
A
#
# COMPACT_ATOMS: atom_id res chain seq x y z
N MET A 1 40.61 -20.84 -17.68
CA MET A 1 39.46 -21.55 -17.07
C MET A 1 38.87 -20.59 -16.06
N GLU A 2 37.75 -19.95 -16.40
CA GLU A 2 37.08 -18.96 -15.55
C GLU A 2 36.23 -19.63 -14.47
N ASN A 3 36.45 -19.23 -13.22
CA ASN A 3 35.62 -19.61 -12.07
C ASN A 3 34.31 -18.81 -12.11
N LYS A 4 33.20 -19.47 -12.42
CA LYS A 4 31.85 -18.95 -12.19
C LYS A 4 31.53 -19.02 -10.70
N ASN A 5 31.57 -17.87 -10.01
CA ASN A 5 30.94 -17.71 -8.71
C ASN A 5 29.44 -18.01 -8.86
N GLN A 6 29.00 -19.12 -8.27
CA GLN A 6 27.59 -19.36 -8.00
C GLN A 6 27.25 -18.54 -6.75
N GLU A 7 26.69 -17.35 -6.95
CA GLU A 7 25.98 -16.64 -5.89
C GLU A 7 24.75 -17.48 -5.55
N SER A 8 24.84 -18.26 -4.49
CA SER A 8 23.70 -18.91 -3.87
C SER A 8 22.77 -17.81 -3.36
N GLU A 9 21.74 -17.49 -4.14
CA GLU A 9 20.62 -16.65 -3.73
C GLU A 9 20.07 -17.21 -2.41
N GLN A 10 20.37 -16.53 -1.32
CA GLN A 10 19.82 -16.87 -0.02
C GLN A 10 18.31 -16.64 -0.09
N GLN A 11 17.56 -17.72 -0.27
CA GLN A 11 16.11 -17.69 -0.12
C GLN A 11 15.79 -17.34 1.32
N ILE A 12 15.36 -16.10 1.53
CA ILE A 12 14.85 -15.64 2.82
C ILE A 12 13.52 -16.39 3.04
N ASN A 13 13.49 -17.28 4.03
CA ASN A 13 12.25 -17.90 4.45
C ASN A 13 11.44 -16.86 5.24
N VAL A 14 10.37 -16.36 4.65
CA VAL A 14 9.46 -15.40 5.29
C VAL A 14 8.40 -16.20 6.03
N GLU A 15 8.44 -16.17 7.36
CA GLU A 15 7.40 -16.78 8.20
C GLU A 15 6.18 -15.84 8.25
N LEU A 16 4.99 -16.40 8.04
CA LEU A 16 3.72 -15.69 8.19
C LEU A 16 3.01 -16.21 9.46
N PRO A 17 3.03 -15.44 10.56
CA PRO A 17 2.31 -15.81 11.77
C PRO A 17 0.82 -16.04 11.49
N GLU A 18 0.23 -17.03 12.16
CA GLU A 18 -1.19 -17.38 12.00
C GLU A 18 -2.12 -16.17 12.27
N GLU A 19 -1.78 -15.34 13.26
CA GLU A 19 -2.51 -14.12 13.59
C GLU A 19 -2.50 -13.04 12.48
N LEU A 20 -1.49 -13.07 11.59
CA LEU A 20 -1.41 -12.18 10.43
C LEU A 20 -1.99 -12.81 9.16
N ALA A 21 -2.17 -14.15 9.14
CA ALA A 21 -2.64 -14.89 7.98
C ALA A 21 -4.08 -14.52 7.59
N GLU A 22 -4.91 -14.11 8.55
CA GLU A 22 -6.27 -13.61 8.29
C GLU A 22 -6.28 -12.29 7.50
N GLY A 23 -5.17 -11.54 7.56
CA GLY A 23 -5.05 -10.22 6.94
C GLY A 23 -5.90 -9.15 7.64
N VAL A 24 -5.73 -7.92 7.16
CA VAL A 24 -6.43 -6.75 7.71
C VAL A 24 -7.20 -6.04 6.61
N TYR A 25 -8.53 -6.03 6.71
CA TYR A 25 -9.36 -5.32 5.75
C TYR A 25 -9.26 -3.79 5.90
N SER A 26 -9.03 -3.11 4.78
CA SER A 26 -9.11 -1.66 4.62
C SER A 26 -9.74 -1.30 3.28
N ASN A 27 -10.47 -0.19 3.24
CA ASN A 27 -11.08 0.37 2.02
C ASN A 27 -10.57 1.77 1.70
N LEU A 28 -9.56 2.24 2.43
CA LEU A 28 -8.88 3.50 2.21
C LEU A 28 -7.40 3.33 2.55
N ALA A 29 -6.53 3.88 1.71
CA ALA A 29 -5.11 4.05 2.01
C ALA A 29 -4.78 5.55 1.96
N MET A 30 -4.12 6.06 3.00
CA MET A 30 -3.54 7.39 3.03
C MET A 30 -2.02 7.28 3.00
N ILE A 31 -1.38 8.10 2.16
CA ILE A 31 0.07 8.13 2.02
C ILE A 31 0.53 9.52 2.43
N ALA A 32 1.46 9.58 3.37
CA ALA A 32 2.20 10.78 3.73
C ALA A 32 3.70 10.48 3.61
N HIS A 33 4.53 11.49 3.41
CA HIS A 33 5.96 11.24 3.22
C HIS A 33 6.83 12.39 3.73
N SER A 34 8.12 12.08 3.84
CA SER A 34 9.22 13.00 4.06
C SER A 34 10.40 12.55 3.18
N ASN A 35 11.50 13.27 3.23
CA ASN A 35 12.73 12.85 2.54
C ASN A 35 13.28 11.50 3.03
N SER A 36 12.94 11.08 4.25
CA SER A 36 13.48 9.86 4.86
C SER A 36 12.54 8.67 4.76
N GLU A 37 11.23 8.90 4.73
CA GLU A 37 10.23 7.84 4.93
C GLU A 37 8.91 8.15 4.22
N PHE A 38 8.23 7.09 3.79
CA PHE A 38 6.82 7.06 3.39
C PHE A 38 6.03 6.33 4.47
N ILE A 39 4.88 6.90 4.83
CA ILE A 39 3.93 6.35 5.80
C ILE A 39 2.66 5.98 5.03
N LEU A 40 2.30 4.71 5.06
CA LEU A 40 1.11 4.15 4.44
C LEU A 40 0.13 3.75 5.55
N ASP A 41 -0.95 4.50 5.68
CA ASP A 41 -2.04 4.24 6.62
C ASP A 41 -3.20 3.54 5.92
N PHE A 42 -3.47 2.30 6.29
CA PHE A 42 -4.61 1.54 5.84
C PHE A 42 -5.77 1.73 6.81
N ILE A 43 -6.84 2.35 6.33
CA ILE A 43 -7.95 2.84 7.13
C ILE A 43 -9.23 2.06 6.77
N ARG A 44 -10.02 1.74 7.79
CA ARG A 44 -11.36 1.18 7.62
C ARG A 44 -12.42 2.24 7.89
N LEU A 45 -13.18 2.58 6.86
CA LEU A 45 -14.38 3.39 6.92
C LEU A 45 -15.62 2.51 6.88
N MET A 46 -16.53 2.69 7.83
CA MET A 46 -17.80 1.96 7.91
C MET A 46 -18.97 2.96 7.85
N PRO A 47 -20.02 2.68 7.06
CA PRO A 47 -21.22 3.52 7.05
C PRO A 47 -21.81 3.67 8.46
N GLY A 48 -22.24 4.89 8.80
CA GLY A 48 -22.84 5.18 10.12
C GLY A 48 -21.87 5.23 11.30
N VAL A 49 -20.55 5.04 11.08
CA VAL A 49 -19.54 5.19 12.12
C VAL A 49 -18.80 6.51 11.91
N PRO A 50 -18.88 7.46 12.85
CA PRO A 50 -18.33 8.82 12.66
C PRO A 50 -16.80 8.90 12.75
N LYS A 51 -16.13 7.80 13.13
CA LYS A 51 -14.68 7.76 13.31
C LYS A 51 -14.07 6.68 12.44
N ALA A 52 -13.18 7.11 11.55
CA ALA A 52 -12.26 6.24 10.85
C ALA A 52 -11.29 5.58 11.84
N LYS A 53 -10.93 4.32 11.62
CA LYS A 53 -9.88 3.63 12.39
C LYS A 53 -8.75 3.23 11.44
N VAL A 54 -7.53 3.64 11.78
CA VAL A 54 -6.31 3.09 11.17
C VAL A 54 -6.22 1.64 11.63
N LYS A 55 -6.07 0.74 10.66
CA LYS A 55 -6.04 -0.70 10.86
C LYS A 55 -4.64 -1.28 10.73
N ALA A 56 -3.81 -0.67 9.89
CA ALA A 56 -2.39 -0.93 9.80
C ALA A 56 -1.65 0.35 9.37
N ARG A 57 -0.41 0.51 9.84
CA ARG A 57 0.53 1.54 9.39
C ARG A 57 1.82 0.86 8.99
N ILE A 58 2.26 1.11 7.76
CA ILE A 58 3.52 0.63 7.23
C ILE A 58 4.41 1.84 6.94
N ILE A 59 5.62 1.84 7.51
CA ILE A 59 6.62 2.89 7.26
C ILE A 59 7.73 2.27 6.42
N ILE A 60 8.04 2.87 5.28
CA ILE A 60 9.02 2.36 4.34
C ILE A 60 9.92 3.49 3.84
N THR A 61 11.16 3.16 3.49
CA THR A 61 12.08 4.13 2.85
C THR A 61 11.58 4.52 1.44
N PRO A 62 11.94 5.70 0.90
CA PRO A 62 11.58 6.11 -0.46
C PRO A 62 11.93 5.10 -1.55
N GLU A 63 13.07 4.42 -1.45
CA GLU A 63 13.48 3.40 -2.42
C GLU A 63 12.51 2.22 -2.45
N HIS A 64 12.15 1.70 -1.28
CA HIS A 64 11.19 0.60 -1.16
C HIS A 64 9.77 1.03 -1.57
N ALA A 65 9.37 2.28 -1.32
CA ALA A 65 8.10 2.82 -1.81
C ALA A 65 8.02 2.79 -3.35
N LYS A 66 9.11 3.17 -4.03
CA LYS A 66 9.19 3.10 -5.49
C LYS A 66 9.09 1.67 -6.01
N ARG A 67 9.83 0.73 -5.40
CA ARG A 67 9.78 -0.70 -5.77
C ARG A 67 8.37 -1.27 -5.55
N LEU A 68 7.70 -0.91 -4.44
CA LEU A 68 6.33 -1.30 -4.16
C LEU A 68 5.37 -0.81 -5.24
N LEU A 69 5.48 0.47 -5.65
CA LEU A 69 4.63 1.05 -6.69
C LEU A 69 4.77 0.31 -8.03
N GLU A 70 6.00 0.02 -8.46
CA GLU A 70 6.27 -0.69 -9.70
C GLU A 70 5.67 -2.11 -9.66
N ALA A 71 5.96 -2.87 -8.59
CA ALA A 71 5.39 -4.20 -8.40
C ALA A 71 3.86 -4.18 -8.34
N LEU A 72 3.26 -3.21 -7.64
CA LEU A 72 1.81 -3.10 -7.51
C LEU A 72 1.15 -2.78 -8.86
N LYS A 73 1.71 -1.84 -9.63
CA LYS A 73 1.23 -1.50 -10.99
C LYS A 73 1.23 -2.73 -11.90
N ASP A 74 2.32 -3.49 -11.90
CA ASP A 74 2.43 -4.69 -12.73
C ASP A 74 1.41 -5.76 -12.35
N ASN A 75 1.15 -5.95 -11.05
CA ASN A 75 0.16 -6.91 -10.58
C ASN A 75 -1.28 -6.47 -10.88
N ILE A 76 -1.60 -5.18 -10.74
CA ILE A 76 -2.90 -4.63 -11.14
C ILE A 76 -3.14 -4.83 -12.63
N ARG A 77 -2.15 -4.51 -13.47
CA ARG A 77 -2.25 -4.71 -14.92
C ARG A 77 -2.53 -6.17 -15.26
N LYS A 78 -1.77 -7.11 -14.68
CA LYS A 78 -2.00 -8.55 -14.90
C LYS A 78 -3.40 -8.99 -14.47
N PHE A 79 -3.89 -8.45 -13.35
CA PHE A 79 -5.25 -8.72 -12.89
C PHE A 79 -6.29 -8.23 -13.90
N GLU A 80 -6.15 -6.98 -14.37
CA GLU A 80 -7.07 -6.36 -15.34
C GLU A 80 -7.04 -7.05 -16.71
N ASP A 81 -5.87 -7.49 -17.17
CA ASP A 81 -5.73 -8.28 -18.41
C ASP A 81 -6.55 -9.59 -18.34
N MET A 82 -6.73 -10.15 -17.13
CA MET A 82 -7.47 -11.40 -16.89
C MET A 82 -8.95 -11.20 -16.57
N HIS A 83 -9.32 -10.12 -15.87
CA HIS A 83 -10.66 -9.93 -15.29
C HIS A 83 -11.40 -8.72 -15.88
N GLY A 84 -10.76 -7.96 -16.76
CA GLY A 84 -11.24 -6.67 -17.24
C GLY A 84 -10.79 -5.51 -16.36
N PRO A 85 -10.96 -4.26 -16.84
CA PRO A 85 -10.49 -3.07 -16.15
C PRO A 85 -11.21 -2.88 -14.80
N ILE A 86 -10.45 -2.48 -13.78
CA ILE A 86 -11.00 -2.03 -12.50
C ILE A 86 -11.77 -0.74 -12.77
N GLN A 87 -13.07 -0.73 -12.45
CA GLN A 87 -13.89 0.46 -12.61
C GLN A 87 -13.43 1.53 -11.63
N ASN A 88 -13.00 2.68 -12.16
CA ASN A 88 -12.73 3.84 -11.34
C ASN A 88 -14.06 4.39 -10.81
N SER A 89 -14.25 4.38 -9.50
CA SER A 89 -15.37 5.03 -8.83
C SER A 89 -15.43 6.56 -9.05
N ASN A 90 -14.43 7.12 -9.74
CA ASN A 90 -14.37 8.54 -10.13
C ASN A 90 -15.33 8.92 -11.26
N ASP A 91 -15.99 7.96 -11.93
CA ASP A 91 -16.93 8.24 -13.03
C ASP A 91 -18.39 8.40 -12.57
N ASP A 92 -18.68 8.15 -11.28
CA ASP A 92 -20.02 8.19 -10.73
C ASP A 92 -20.11 9.14 -9.53
N GLY A 93 -19.86 10.45 -9.78
CA GLY A 93 -20.26 11.63 -8.98
C GLY A 93 -19.95 11.67 -7.47
N SER A 94 -19.36 10.62 -6.91
CA SER A 94 -19.12 10.37 -5.50
C SER A 94 -17.69 10.76 -5.21
N HIS A 95 -17.43 12.07 -5.32
CA HIS A 95 -16.30 12.67 -4.65
C HIS A 95 -16.42 12.35 -3.15
N PHE A 96 -15.76 11.27 -2.70
CA PHE A 96 -15.28 11.21 -1.33
C PHE A 96 -14.25 12.33 -1.20
N ASN A 97 -14.77 13.53 -0.94
CA ASN A 97 -14.00 14.73 -0.73
C ASN A 97 -13.32 14.55 0.63
N PHE A 98 -12.14 13.93 0.63
CA PHE A 98 -11.35 13.76 1.83
C PHE A 98 -11.08 15.16 2.39
N PRO A 99 -11.47 15.46 3.63
CA PRO A 99 -11.07 16.72 4.24
C PRO A 99 -9.54 16.73 4.32
N MET A 100 -8.90 17.55 3.50
CA MET A 100 -7.44 17.79 3.42
C MET A 100 -6.82 18.31 4.74
N SER A 101 -7.55 18.28 5.86
CA SER A 101 -7.15 18.79 7.16
C SER A 101 -6.60 17.71 8.11
N PHE A 102 -6.16 16.55 7.60
CA PHE A 102 -5.53 15.50 8.41
C PHE A 102 -3.99 15.62 8.51
N GLY A 103 -3.42 16.73 8.05
CA GLY A 103 -2.03 17.09 8.32
C GLY A 103 -1.90 17.78 9.68
N GLY A 104 -1.42 17.06 10.69
CA GLY A 104 -0.79 17.69 11.84
C GLY A 104 0.42 18.55 11.41
N PRO A 105 0.93 19.45 12.25
CA PRO A 105 1.98 20.38 11.85
C PRO A 105 3.27 19.61 11.53
N GLY A 106 3.61 19.49 10.23
CA GLY A 106 4.94 19.09 9.77
C GLY A 106 5.04 17.97 8.73
N GLY A 107 3.94 17.37 8.27
CA GLY A 107 3.97 16.41 7.16
C GLY A 107 3.49 17.05 5.86
N GLU A 108 4.35 17.19 4.87
CA GLU A 108 3.94 17.57 3.51
C GLU A 108 3.17 16.41 2.85
N ALA A 109 2.17 16.76 2.05
CA ALA A 109 1.25 15.85 1.37
C ALA A 109 1.91 15.22 0.13
#